data_AF-A0A137P5T9-F1
#
_entry.id   AF-A0A137P5T9-F1
#
_cell.length_a   1.000
_cell.length_b   1.000
_cell.length_c   1.000
_cell.angle_alpha   90.00
_cell.angle_beta   90.00
_cell.angle_gamma   90.00
#
_symmetry.space_group_name_H-M   'P 1'
#
loop_
_entity.id
_entity.type
_entity.pdbx_description
1 polymer ?
#
loop_
_entity_poly.entity_id
_entity_poly.type
_entity_poly.pdbx_seq_one_letter_code
_entity_poly.pdbx_strand_id
1 'polypeptide(L)'
;MCHSEYLIETSQFFKPMLDNEFIESKTNEISLTIEYNIMIILYQYFYLKQIDPKILKKENFSLCIDLYIKANEYQINLLKDVLKASICSNLDINNIDVLMRSKLLEQNDDLDGLLPKVIEFVLNKI
;
A
#
# COMPACT_ATOMS: atom_id res chain seq x y z
N MET A 1 -0.05 -12.76 -16.07
CA MET A 1 -1.14 -12.37 -16.99
C MET A 1 -2.32 -11.89 -16.16
N CYS A 2 -2.97 -10.80 -16.52
CA CYS A 2 -4.08 -10.21 -15.77
C CYS A 2 -5.13 -9.64 -16.74
N HIS A 3 -6.34 -9.38 -16.28
CA HIS A 3 -7.34 -8.67 -17.08
C HIS A 3 -7.31 -7.19 -16.69
N SER A 4 -7.13 -6.32 -17.70
CA SER A 4 -7.03 -4.87 -17.55
C SER A 4 -8.24 -4.27 -16.84
N GLU A 5 -9.43 -4.81 -17.08
CA GLU A 5 -10.69 -4.35 -16.47
C GLU A 5 -10.62 -4.30 -14.94
N TYR A 6 -10.10 -5.35 -14.29
CA TYR A 6 -9.96 -5.38 -12.83
C TYR A 6 -8.90 -4.39 -12.32
N LEU A 7 -7.82 -4.16 -13.08
CA LEU A 7 -6.82 -3.16 -12.71
C LEU A 7 -7.43 -1.76 -12.72
N ILE A 8 -8.07 -1.39 -13.83
CA ILE A 8 -8.64 -0.05 -14.06
C ILE A 8 -9.75 0.26 -13.07
N GLU A 9 -10.59 -0.72 -12.74
CA GLU A 9 -11.67 -0.56 -11.76
C GLU A 9 -11.13 -0.31 -10.35
N THR A 10 -10.00 -0.94 -9.98
CA THR A 10 -9.45 -0.83 -8.61
C THR A 10 -8.48 0.32 -8.44
N SER A 11 -7.82 0.76 -9.51
CA SER A 11 -6.64 1.60 -9.46
C SER A 11 -6.68 2.64 -10.58
N GLN A 12 -6.67 3.91 -10.17
CA GLN A 12 -6.61 5.03 -11.10
C GLN A 12 -5.26 5.14 -11.81
N PHE A 13 -4.20 4.55 -11.25
CA PHE A 13 -2.86 4.51 -11.82
C PHE A 13 -2.81 3.76 -13.15
N PHE A 14 -3.49 2.60 -13.27
CA PHE A 14 -3.42 1.78 -14.47
C PHE A 14 -4.31 2.28 -15.61
N LYS A 15 -5.35 3.07 -15.31
CA LYS A 15 -6.28 3.59 -16.32
C LYS A 15 -5.58 4.33 -17.47
N PRO A 16 -4.78 5.39 -17.23
CA PRO A 16 -4.12 6.09 -18.33
C PRO A 16 -3.12 5.20 -19.06
N MET A 17 -2.40 4.29 -18.37
CA MET A 17 -1.42 3.39 -19.01
C MET A 17 -2.05 2.43 -20.02
N LEU A 18 -3.31 2.05 -19.78
CA LEU A 18 -4.05 1.10 -20.61
C LEU A 18 -4.97 1.82 -21.62
N ASP A 19 -5.09 3.14 -21.53
CA ASP A 19 -5.71 3.97 -22.56
C ASP A 19 -4.74 4.09 -23.76
N ASN A 20 -5.29 4.21 -24.98
CA ASN A 20 -4.61 4.07 -26.28
C ASN A 20 -3.44 5.05 -26.57
N GLU A 21 -3.05 5.86 -25.60
CA GLU A 21 -2.05 6.92 -25.74
C GLU A 21 -0.65 6.49 -25.29
N PHE A 22 -0.50 5.35 -24.62
CA PHE A 22 0.76 4.89 -24.02
C PHE A 22 1.35 3.67 -24.74
N ILE A 23 2.63 3.35 -24.48
CA ILE A 23 3.28 2.19 -25.12
C ILE A 23 2.76 0.88 -24.53
N GLU A 24 2.43 0.90 -23.24
CA GLU A 24 1.85 -0.18 -22.46
C GLU A 24 0.52 -0.67 -23.07
N SER A 25 -0.29 0.24 -23.62
CA SER A 25 -1.54 -0.11 -24.31
C SER A 25 -1.31 -0.84 -25.65
N LYS A 26 -0.12 -0.70 -26.24
CA LYS A 26 0.25 -1.36 -27.51
C LYS A 26 0.93 -2.70 -27.27
N THR A 27 1.72 -2.81 -26.22
CA THR A 27 2.45 -4.04 -25.87
C THR A 27 1.63 -4.99 -25.01
N ASN A 28 0.62 -4.47 -24.28
CA ASN A 28 -0.07 -5.18 -23.19
C ASN A 28 0.89 -5.64 -22.08
N GLU A 29 2.01 -4.93 -21.91
CA GLU A 29 3.01 -5.20 -20.89
C GLU A 29 3.30 -3.95 -20.07
N ILE A 30 3.18 -4.07 -18.74
CA ILE A 30 3.50 -3.01 -17.79
C ILE A 30 4.65 -3.51 -16.90
N SER A 31 5.77 -2.78 -16.91
CA SER A 31 6.91 -3.09 -16.05
C SER A 31 6.78 -2.34 -14.73
N LEU A 32 6.74 -3.08 -13.62
CA LEU A 32 6.59 -2.54 -12.27
C LEU A 32 7.78 -2.94 -11.40
N THR A 33 8.37 -1.96 -10.71
CA THR A 33 9.39 -2.22 -9.68
C THR A 33 8.70 -2.52 -8.36
N ILE A 34 8.37 -3.80 -8.14
CA ILE A 34 7.66 -4.28 -6.97
C ILE A 34 8.17 -5.66 -6.54
N GLU A 35 8.24 -5.90 -5.23
CA GLU A 35 8.58 -7.21 -4.71
C GLU A 35 7.47 -8.24 -5.01
N TYR A 36 7.88 -9.47 -5.32
CA TYR A 36 6.96 -10.51 -5.80
C TYR A 36 5.83 -10.84 -4.81
N ASN A 37 6.13 -10.91 -3.51
CA ASN A 37 5.16 -11.14 -2.44
C ASN A 37 4.10 -10.02 -2.38
N ILE A 38 4.51 -8.75 -2.49
CA ILE A 38 3.60 -7.60 -2.50
C ILE A 38 2.72 -7.67 -3.75
N MET A 39 3.32 -7.98 -4.91
CA MET A 39 2.59 -8.10 -6.16
C MET A 39 1.52 -9.18 -6.12
N ILE A 40 1.79 -10.34 -5.51
CA ILE A 40 0.80 -11.42 -5.37
C ILE A 40 -0.40 -10.96 -4.53
N ILE A 41 -0.17 -10.21 -3.46
CA ILE A 41 -1.24 -9.71 -2.59
C ILE A 41 -2.09 -8.66 -3.33
N LEU A 42 -1.44 -7.70 -4.00
CA LEU A 42 -2.14 -6.70 -4.81
C LEU A 42 -2.92 -7.36 -5.95
N TYR A 43 -2.33 -8.36 -6.59
CA TYR A 43 -2.98 -9.14 -7.62
C TYR A 43 -4.26 -9.78 -7.10
N GLN A 44 -4.23 -10.45 -5.95
CA GLN A 44 -5.44 -11.01 -5.33
C GLN A 44 -6.46 -9.92 -5.00
N TYR A 45 -6.01 -8.78 -4.48
CA TYR A 45 -6.89 -7.67 -4.15
C TYR A 45 -7.59 -7.09 -5.38
N PHE A 46 -6.93 -6.98 -6.53
CA PHE A 46 -7.55 -6.48 -7.76
C PHE A 46 -8.79 -7.27 -8.17
N TYR A 47 -8.76 -8.60 -7.99
CA TYR A 47 -9.87 -9.49 -8.35
C TYR A 47 -10.90 -9.64 -7.23
N LEU A 48 -10.47 -9.71 -5.97
CA LEU A 48 -11.35 -10.05 -4.85
C LEU A 48 -11.86 -8.82 -4.09
N LYS A 49 -11.18 -7.67 -4.24
CA LYS A 49 -11.37 -6.45 -3.43
C LYS A 49 -11.30 -6.71 -1.92
N GLN A 50 -10.58 -7.77 -1.54
CA GLN A 50 -10.42 -8.24 -0.17
C GLN A 50 -8.96 -8.53 0.10
N ILE A 51 -8.52 -8.25 1.31
CA ILE A 51 -7.18 -8.56 1.81
C ILE A 51 -7.28 -9.69 2.83
N ASP A 52 -6.33 -10.64 2.81
CA ASP A 52 -6.26 -11.68 3.84
C ASP A 52 -6.09 -11.02 5.21
N PRO A 53 -7.00 -11.25 6.17
CA PRO A 53 -6.92 -10.68 7.51
C PRO A 53 -5.60 -10.98 8.23
N LYS A 54 -4.89 -12.05 7.87
CA LYS A 54 -3.55 -12.36 8.41
C LYS A 54 -2.54 -11.26 8.13
N ILE A 55 -2.64 -10.60 6.98
CA ILE A 55 -1.72 -9.50 6.59
C ILE A 55 -1.89 -8.30 7.52
N LEU A 56 -3.11 -8.09 8.04
CA LEU A 56 -3.43 -6.97 8.92
C LEU A 56 -3.04 -7.22 10.39
N LYS A 57 -2.43 -8.37 10.70
CA LYS A 57 -1.97 -8.65 12.05
C LYS A 57 -0.61 -8.00 12.34
N LYS A 58 -0.37 -7.73 13.62
CA LYS A 58 0.84 -7.06 14.10
C LYS A 58 2.13 -7.76 13.71
N GLU A 59 2.17 -9.09 13.65
CA GLU A 59 3.35 -9.84 13.19
C GLU A 59 3.76 -9.51 11.75
N ASN A 60 2.84 -8.98 10.94
CA ASN A 60 3.06 -8.59 9.55
C ASN A 60 3.17 -7.06 9.38
N PHE A 61 3.52 -6.32 10.43
CA PHE A 61 3.54 -4.86 10.42
C PHE A 61 4.39 -4.25 9.28
N SER A 62 5.60 -4.77 9.05
CA SER A 62 6.46 -4.32 7.94
C SER A 62 5.80 -4.54 6.58
N LEU A 63 5.24 -5.74 6.36
CA LEU A 63 4.53 -6.08 5.13
C LEU A 63 3.31 -5.15 4.91
N CYS A 64 2.59 -4.83 5.97
CA CYS A 64 1.44 -3.92 5.93
C CYS A 64 1.86 -2.50 5.52
N ILE A 65 3.03 -2.02 5.98
CA ILE A 65 3.62 -0.74 5.57
C ILE A 65 4.03 -0.76 4.09
N ASP A 66 4.73 -1.81 3.65
CA ASP A 66 5.18 -1.92 2.26
C ASP A 66 3.99 -2.00 1.28
N LEU A 67 2.94 -2.73 1.67
CA LEU A 67 1.68 -2.75 0.94
C LEU A 67 1.00 -1.39 0.92
N TYR A 68 1.02 -0.63 2.03
CA TYR A 68 0.44 0.71 2.07
C TYR A 68 1.12 1.63 1.07
N ILE A 69 2.45 1.63 1.07
CA ILE A 69 3.28 2.42 0.17
C ILE A 69 2.92 2.13 -1.29
N LYS A 70 2.79 0.85 -1.65
CA LYS A 70 2.41 0.44 -3.01
C LYS A 70 0.94 0.68 -3.35
N ALA A 71 0.03 0.51 -2.39
CA ALA A 71 -1.38 0.87 -2.57
C ALA A 71 -1.53 2.37 -2.83
N ASN A 72 -0.74 3.22 -2.15
CA ASN A 72 -0.72 4.65 -2.42
C ASN A 72 -0.11 4.99 -3.79
N GLU A 73 1.05 4.38 -4.12
CA GLU A 73 1.71 4.55 -5.42
C GLU A 73 0.76 4.20 -6.59
N TYR A 74 0.01 3.10 -6.45
CA TYR A 74 -0.95 2.64 -7.45
C TYR A 74 -2.36 3.20 -7.24
N GLN A 75 -2.55 4.15 -6.34
CA GLN A 75 -3.84 4.85 -6.13
C GLN A 75 -5.02 3.89 -5.87
N ILE A 76 -4.80 2.87 -5.03
CA ILE A 76 -5.78 1.87 -4.59
C ILE A 76 -6.40 2.32 -3.25
N ASN A 77 -7.25 3.35 -3.30
CA ASN A 77 -7.69 4.08 -2.11
C ASN A 77 -8.35 3.20 -1.04
N LEU A 78 -9.25 2.29 -1.42
CA LEU A 78 -9.92 1.41 -0.45
C LEU A 78 -8.95 0.50 0.30
N LEU A 79 -7.93 -0.03 -0.38
CA LEU A 79 -6.90 -0.84 0.26
C LEU A 79 -6.00 0.01 1.16
N LYS A 80 -5.63 1.19 0.67
CA LYS A 80 -4.82 2.17 1.40
C LYS A 80 -5.44 2.50 2.76
N ASP A 81 -6.75 2.78 2.79
CA ASP A 81 -7.47 3.13 4.02
C ASP A 81 -7.49 1.97 5.03
N VAL A 82 -7.72 0.74 4.56
CA VAL A 82 -7.70 -0.47 5.40
C VAL A 82 -6.31 -0.70 5.99
N LEU A 83 -5.26 -0.55 5.18
CA LEU A 83 -3.87 -0.70 5.63
C LEU A 83 -3.49 0.41 6.62
N LYS A 84 -3.91 1.66 6.38
CA LYS A 84 -3.70 2.79 7.32
C LYS A 84 -4.28 2.48 8.68
N ALA A 85 -5.54 2.05 8.73
CA ALA A 85 -6.23 1.72 9.96
C ALA A 85 -5.50 0.59 10.73
N SER A 86 -5.04 -0.43 10.01
CA SER A 86 -4.24 -1.53 10.57
C SER A 86 -2.91 -1.04 11.14
N ILE A 87 -2.15 -0.22 10.39
CA ILE A 87 -0.87 0.34 10.83
C ILE A 87 -1.09 1.17 12.09
N CYS A 88 -2.07 2.08 12.10
CA CYS A 88 -2.40 2.90 13.25
C CYS A 88 -2.81 2.08 14.49
N SER A 89 -3.52 0.96 14.29
CA SER A 89 -4.02 0.13 15.40
C SER A 89 -2.95 -0.79 15.98
N ASN A 90 -1.97 -1.20 15.17
CA ASN A 90 -0.92 -2.13 15.56
C ASN A 90 0.41 -1.46 15.91
N LEU A 91 0.54 -0.14 15.67
CA LEU A 91 1.74 0.64 16.02
C LEU A 91 1.95 0.64 17.54
N ASP A 92 3.16 0.29 17.96
CA ASP A 92 3.60 0.30 19.34
C ASP A 92 5.10 0.60 19.49
N ILE A 93 5.55 0.56 20.74
CA ILE A 93 6.93 0.85 21.10
C ILE A 93 7.98 -0.11 20.51
N ASN A 94 7.55 -1.32 20.10
CA ASN A 94 8.40 -2.40 19.63
C ASN A 94 8.52 -2.43 18.11
N ASN A 95 7.61 -1.77 17.38
CA ASN A 95 7.62 -1.74 15.91
C ASN A 95 7.71 -0.31 15.32
N ILE A 96 7.76 0.72 16.17
CA ILE A 96 7.93 2.10 15.70
C ILE A 96 9.22 2.31 14.91
N ASP A 97 10.31 1.62 15.23
CA ASP A 97 11.57 1.73 14.51
C ASP A 97 11.44 1.24 13.04
N VAL A 98 10.60 0.23 12.81
CA VAL A 98 10.26 -0.25 11.46
C VAL A 98 9.55 0.86 10.68
N LEU A 99 8.57 1.52 11.30
CA LEU A 99 7.86 2.64 10.68
C LEU A 99 8.80 3.80 10.36
N MET A 100 9.66 4.18 11.30
CA MET A 100 10.61 5.30 11.14
C MET A 100 11.67 5.05 10.07
N ARG A 101 12.00 3.79 9.77
CA ARG A 101 12.92 3.41 8.69
C ARG A 101 12.23 3.23 7.34
N SER A 102 10.89 3.19 7.33
CA SER A 102 10.12 3.05 6.10
C SER A 102 10.01 4.38 5.36
N LYS A 103 9.68 4.31 4.06
CA LYS A 103 9.40 5.50 3.25
C LYS A 103 7.99 6.06 3.47
N LEU A 104 7.20 5.48 4.37
CA LEU A 104 5.80 5.86 4.57
C LEU A 104 5.69 7.31 5.02
N LEU A 105 6.55 7.75 5.95
CA LEU A 105 6.55 9.13 6.48
C LEU A 105 7.04 10.17 5.45
N GLU A 106 7.69 9.74 4.38
CA GLU A 106 8.14 10.60 3.28
C GLU A 106 7.06 10.79 2.22
N GLN A 107 5.97 10.01 2.25
CA GLN A 107 4.90 10.15 1.28
C GLN A 107 4.12 11.44 1.54
N ASN A 108 3.85 12.21 0.48
CA ASN A 108 2.93 13.35 0.48
C ASN A 108 1.47 12.87 0.54
N ASP A 109 1.19 11.94 1.44
CA ASP A 109 -0.12 11.39 1.67
C ASP A 109 -0.65 11.87 3.02
N ASP A 110 -1.96 11.90 3.15
CA ASP A 110 -2.60 12.25 4.40
C ASP A 110 -2.42 11.10 5.41
N LEU A 111 -1.47 11.28 6.33
CA LEU A 111 -1.18 10.37 7.43
C LEU A 111 -1.94 10.74 8.71
N ASP A 112 -3.09 11.41 8.59
CA ASP A 112 -3.95 11.77 9.72
C ASP A 112 -4.19 10.59 10.65
N GLY A 113 -4.02 10.83 11.96
CA GLY A 113 -4.10 9.82 13.02
C GLY A 113 -2.83 8.98 13.23
N LEU A 114 -1.94 8.86 12.23
CA LEU A 114 -0.65 8.17 12.39
C LEU A 114 0.42 9.12 12.96
N LEU A 115 0.57 10.31 12.38
CA LEU A 115 1.57 11.29 12.82
C LEU A 115 1.45 11.66 14.31
N PRO A 116 0.24 11.93 14.86
CA PRO A 116 0.10 12.21 16.30
C PRO A 116 0.59 11.05 17.18
N LYS A 117 0.31 9.79 16.80
CA LYS A 117 0.79 8.60 17.52
C LYS A 117 2.31 8.48 17.45
N VAL A 118 2.91 8.70 16.27
CA VAL A 118 4.37 8.67 16.11
C VAL A 118 5.02 9.72 17.00
N ILE A 119 4.50 10.95 17.00
CA ILE A 119 4.99 12.05 17.84
C ILE A 119 4.89 11.67 19.32
N GLU A 120 3.75 11.14 19.77
CA GLU A 120 3.56 10.68 21.16
C GLU A 120 4.64 9.66 21.57
N PHE A 121 4.90 8.65 20.75
CA PHE A 121 5.91 7.63 21.06
C PHE A 121 7.35 8.16 21.06
N VAL A 122 7.67 9.09 20.17
CA VAL A 122 9.00 9.72 20.11
C VAL A 122 9.22 10.62 21.33
N LEU A 123 8.22 11.43 21.71
CA LEU A 123 8.30 12.32 22.86
C LEU A 123 8.32 11.57 24.19
N ASN A 124 7.60 10.45 24.31
CA ASN A 124 7.59 9.63 25.54
C ASN A 124 8.85 8.74 25.70
N LYS A 125 9.76 8.73 24.73
CA LYS A 125 11.03 7.99 24.75
C LYS A 125 12.27 8.87 25.00
N ILE A 126 12.10 10.18 25.15
CA ILE A 126 13.14 11.17 25.53
C ILE A 126 12.90 11.60 26.98
#